data_AF-W1WJV3-F1
#
_entry.id   AF-W1WJV3-F1
#
_cell.length_a   1.000
_cell.length_b   1.000
_cell.length_c   1.000
_cell.angle_alpha   90.00
_cell.angle_beta   90.00
_cell.angle_gamma   90.00
#
_symmetry.space_group_name_H-M   'P 1'
#
loop_
_entity.id
_entity.type
_entity.pdbx_description
1 polymer ?
#
loop_
_entity_poly.entity_id
_entity_poly.type
_entity_poly.pdbx_seq_one_letter_code
_entity_poly.pdbx_strand_id
1 'polypeptide(L)'
;MHSTIILKGNILYTPGPSEFVAIQHGYVIAVDGVVVHCGESIPPAYAEHAITNYGDHLIIPGFVDTHAHAPQYCNRGLGMDKELLPWLETYTFPEEAKFSDQEYARLVYGAFVRDLWRNGTTRSILFGTIHKDSTLVLMELLQKAGLSAYVGKVNMDRNSPEFLIEETQQSLIDTKDWLDVSSQYGPLVKPIITPRFAPSCTSELMSGLGRLAEEYNVPLR
;
A
#
# COMPACT_ATOMS: atom_id res chain seq x y z
N MET A 1 10.48 -8.09 -26.50
CA MET A 1 9.82 -9.41 -26.43
C MET A 1 8.70 -9.27 -25.42
N HIS A 2 7.47 -9.62 -25.80
CA HIS A 2 6.34 -9.62 -24.86
C HIS A 2 6.55 -10.74 -23.85
N SER A 3 6.33 -10.46 -22.56
CA SER A 3 6.46 -11.45 -21.49
C SER A 3 5.14 -12.19 -21.34
N THR A 4 5.11 -13.47 -21.76
CA THR A 4 3.93 -14.33 -21.60
C THR A 4 4.12 -15.26 -20.39
N ILE A 5 3.13 -15.28 -19.50
CA ILE A 5 3.05 -16.20 -18.35
C ILE A 5 1.79 -17.05 -18.51
N ILE A 6 1.93 -18.37 -18.38
CA ILE A 6 0.80 -19.30 -18.33
C ILE A 6 0.84 -20.07 -17.02
N LEU A 7 -0.22 -19.93 -16.24
CA LEU A 7 -0.43 -20.68 -15.00
C LEU A 7 -1.52 -21.72 -15.21
N LYS A 8 -1.30 -22.94 -14.71
CA LYS A 8 -2.32 -23.99 -14.66
C LYS A 8 -2.61 -24.37 -13.20
N GLY A 9 -3.88 -24.52 -12.83
CA GLY A 9 -4.28 -24.94 -11.49
C GLY A 9 -5.79 -24.83 -11.27
N ASN A 10 -6.23 -24.92 -10.01
CA ASN A 10 -7.63 -24.71 -9.66
C ASN A 10 -7.88 -23.20 -9.47
N ILE A 11 -8.60 -22.57 -10.38
CA ILE A 11 -8.79 -21.11 -10.39
C ILE A 11 -10.10 -20.76 -9.69
N LEU A 12 -10.06 -19.80 -8.77
CA LEU A 12 -11.25 -19.29 -8.08
C LEU A 12 -11.20 -17.75 -8.04
N TYR A 13 -12.25 -17.10 -8.54
CA TYR A 13 -12.38 -15.64 -8.47
C TYR A 13 -13.85 -15.20 -8.45
N THR A 14 -14.08 -13.92 -8.18
CA THR A 14 -15.41 -13.30 -8.08
C THR A 14 -15.55 -12.21 -9.14
N PRO A 15 -16.25 -12.45 -10.27
CA PRO A 15 -16.47 -11.42 -11.29
C PRO A 15 -17.41 -10.30 -10.79
N GLY A 16 -18.23 -10.60 -9.78
CA GLY A 16 -19.09 -9.65 -9.09
C GLY A 16 -19.29 -10.03 -7.62
N PRO A 17 -19.93 -9.17 -6.81
CA PRO A 17 -20.01 -9.34 -5.35
C PRO A 17 -20.77 -10.57 -4.86
N SER A 18 -21.62 -11.15 -5.71
CA SER A 18 -22.50 -12.27 -5.37
C SER A 18 -22.19 -13.54 -6.17
N GLU A 19 -21.06 -13.59 -6.87
CA GLU A 19 -20.74 -14.67 -7.80
C GLU A 19 -19.34 -15.21 -7.55
N PHE A 20 -19.21 -16.53 -7.66
CA PHE A 20 -17.94 -17.24 -7.69
C PHE A 20 -17.81 -18.01 -9.00
N VAL A 21 -16.66 -17.89 -9.65
CA VAL A 21 -16.27 -18.71 -10.78
C VAL A 21 -15.15 -19.64 -10.32
N ALA A 22 -15.38 -20.94 -10.47
CA ALA A 22 -14.42 -21.98 -10.16
C ALA A 22 -14.09 -22.78 -11.44
N ILE A 23 -12.82 -22.82 -11.83
CA ILE A 23 -12.34 -23.55 -13.00
C ILE A 23 -11.32 -24.58 -12.52
N GLN A 24 -11.70 -25.85 -12.56
CA GLN A 24 -10.80 -26.94 -12.17
C GLN A 24 -9.74 -27.17 -13.26
N HIS A 25 -8.48 -27.25 -12.86
CA HIS A 25 -7.33 -27.42 -13.76
C HIS A 25 -7.30 -26.48 -14.97
N GLY A 26 -7.82 -25.26 -14.80
CA GLY A 26 -7.87 -24.23 -15.83
C GLY A 26 -6.53 -23.54 -16.04
N TYR A 27 -6.53 -22.58 -16.96
CA TYR A 27 -5.37 -21.82 -17.39
C TYR A 27 -5.62 -20.32 -17.22
N VAL A 28 -4.66 -19.61 -16.63
CA VAL A 28 -4.58 -18.14 -16.65
C VAL A 28 -3.39 -17.76 -17.53
N ILE A 29 -3.63 -16.91 -18.54
CA ILE A 29 -2.61 -16.40 -19.44
C ILE A 29 -2.50 -14.90 -19.24
N ALA A 30 -1.30 -14.44 -18.93
CA ALA A 30 -0.98 -13.02 -18.86
C ALA A 30 0.11 -12.65 -19.86
N VAL A 31 -0.09 -11.53 -20.57
CA VAL A 31 0.89 -10.94 -21.48
C VAL A 31 1.24 -9.56 -20.94
N ASP A 32 2.52 -9.30 -20.72
CA ASP A 32 3.04 -8.05 -20.15
C ASP A 32 2.34 -7.63 -18.84
N GLY A 33 2.03 -8.63 -18.00
CA GLY A 33 1.38 -8.41 -16.69
C GLY A 33 -0.14 -8.22 -16.74
N VAL A 34 -0.77 -8.32 -17.91
CA VAL A 34 -2.22 -8.21 -18.08
C VAL A 34 -2.81 -9.59 -18.42
N VAL A 35 -3.83 -10.01 -17.68
CA VAL A 35 -4.56 -11.25 -17.98
C VAL A 35 -5.31 -11.09 -19.29
N VAL A 36 -5.04 -11.96 -20.26
CA VAL A 36 -5.68 -11.98 -21.58
C VAL A 36 -6.60 -13.19 -21.78
N HIS A 37 -6.47 -14.22 -20.94
CA HIS A 37 -7.32 -15.41 -20.96
C HIS A 37 -7.41 -16.08 -19.59
N CYS A 38 -8.60 -16.57 -19.24
CA CYS A 38 -8.86 -17.39 -18.07
C CYS A 38 -9.92 -18.43 -18.46
N GLY A 39 -9.57 -19.73 -18.49
CA GLY A 39 -10.49 -20.74 -19.00
C GLY A 39 -9.99 -22.18 -18.90
N GLU A 40 -10.79 -23.14 -19.35
CA GLU A 40 -10.50 -24.59 -19.24
C GLU A 40 -9.45 -25.10 -20.24
N SER A 41 -9.20 -24.37 -21.33
CA SER A 41 -8.28 -24.77 -22.39
C SER A 41 -7.36 -23.61 -22.82
N ILE A 42 -6.23 -23.96 -23.42
CA ILE A 42 -5.26 -22.99 -23.95
C ILE A 42 -5.65 -22.63 -25.39
N PRO A 43 -5.82 -21.34 -25.73
CA PRO A 43 -6.02 -20.91 -27.11
C PRO A 43 -4.81 -21.27 -27.99
N PRO A 44 -4.98 -21.65 -29.27
CA PRO A 44 -3.88 -22.10 -30.13
C PRO A 44 -2.68 -21.14 -30.21
N ALA A 45 -2.93 -19.83 -30.14
CA ALA A 45 -1.90 -18.80 -30.15
C ALA A 45 -0.88 -18.91 -28.99
N TYR A 46 -1.23 -19.63 -27.92
CA TYR A 46 -0.40 -19.78 -26.73
C TYR A 46 0.09 -21.22 -26.51
N ALA A 47 -0.22 -22.15 -27.42
CA ALA A 47 0.03 -23.58 -27.23
C ALA A 47 1.50 -23.97 -27.04
N GLU A 48 2.43 -23.20 -27.61
CA GLU A 48 3.88 -23.47 -27.53
C GLU A 48 4.59 -22.78 -26.35
N HIS A 49 3.87 -22.00 -25.54
CA HIS A 49 4.46 -21.32 -24.38
C HIS A 49 4.60 -22.26 -23.18
N ALA A 50 5.63 -22.03 -22.36
CA ALA A 50 5.83 -22.79 -21.14
C ALA A 50 4.68 -22.57 -20.14
N ILE A 51 4.27 -23.66 -19.48
CA ILE A 51 3.18 -23.67 -18.50
C ILE A 51 3.77 -23.95 -17.13
N THR A 52 3.49 -23.07 -16.18
CA THR A 52 3.74 -23.32 -14.76
C THR A 52 2.51 -24.00 -14.16
N ASN A 53 2.62 -25.30 -13.88
CA ASN A 53 1.52 -26.11 -13.37
C ASN A 53 1.58 -26.23 -11.84
N TYR A 54 0.57 -25.70 -11.16
CA TYR A 54 0.40 -25.75 -9.71
C TYR A 54 -0.41 -26.97 -9.23
N GLY A 55 -0.82 -27.88 -10.13
CA GLY A 55 -1.53 -29.10 -9.75
C GLY A 55 -2.88 -28.81 -9.09
N ASP A 56 -3.06 -29.32 -7.87
CA ASP A 56 -4.30 -29.15 -7.09
C ASP A 56 -4.36 -27.86 -6.25
N HIS A 57 -3.31 -27.03 -6.27
CA HIS A 57 -3.33 -25.77 -5.54
C HIS A 57 -4.35 -24.79 -6.13
N LEU A 58 -4.88 -23.93 -5.25
CA LEU A 58 -5.77 -22.84 -5.63
C LEU A 58 -4.97 -21.64 -6.15
N ILE A 59 -5.42 -21.10 -7.28
CA ILE A 59 -4.99 -19.82 -7.85
C ILE A 59 -6.13 -18.84 -7.65
N ILE A 60 -5.89 -17.80 -6.86
CA ILE A 60 -6.85 -16.75 -6.54
C ILE A 60 -6.27 -15.37 -6.86
N PRO A 61 -7.11 -14.34 -7.09
CA PRO A 61 -6.63 -12.96 -7.14
C PRO A 61 -5.87 -12.60 -5.86
N GLY A 62 -4.80 -11.81 -5.99
CA GLY A 62 -4.07 -11.29 -4.84
C GLY A 62 -4.96 -10.37 -3.99
N PHE A 63 -4.68 -10.31 -2.69
CA PHE A 63 -5.47 -9.52 -1.77
C PHE A 63 -5.21 -8.02 -1.93
N VAL A 64 -6.25 -7.23 -1.63
CA VAL A 64 -6.23 -5.77 -1.60
C VAL A 64 -6.50 -5.33 -0.17
N ASP A 65 -5.50 -4.74 0.48
CA ASP A 65 -5.63 -4.15 1.81
C ASP A 65 -5.94 -2.66 1.68
N THR A 66 -7.18 -2.27 1.97
CA THR A 66 -7.62 -0.88 1.80
C THR A 66 -7.19 0.06 2.93
N HIS A 67 -6.57 -0.45 3.99
CA HIS A 67 -6.18 0.37 5.15
C HIS A 67 -5.17 -0.34 6.04
N ALA A 68 -3.90 0.08 5.98
CA ALA A 68 -2.90 -0.30 6.98
C ALA A 68 -1.99 0.87 7.39
N HIS A 69 -1.44 0.78 8.59
CA HIS A 69 -0.40 1.67 9.09
C HIS A 69 0.94 0.96 9.04
N ALA A 70 1.75 1.26 8.02
CA ALA A 70 3.07 0.69 7.87
C ALA A 70 3.99 0.94 9.09
N PRO A 71 4.01 2.11 9.76
CA PRO A 71 4.94 2.36 10.86
C PRO A 71 4.53 1.65 12.16
N GLN A 72 3.31 1.14 12.27
CA GLN A 72 2.82 0.44 13.45
C GLN A 72 3.12 -1.07 13.41
N TYR A 73 3.86 -1.54 12.41
CA TYR A 73 4.15 -2.95 12.20
C TYR A 73 4.77 -3.63 13.44
N CYS A 74 5.66 -2.94 14.15
CA CYS A 74 6.29 -3.45 15.38
C CYS A 74 5.31 -3.64 16.55
N ASN A 75 4.18 -2.93 16.56
CA ASN A 75 3.15 -3.07 17.60
C ASN A 75 2.15 -4.18 17.29
N ARG A 76 2.27 -4.90 16.17
CA ARG A 76 1.34 -5.98 15.80
C ARG A 76 1.30 -7.06 16.89
N GLY A 77 0.14 -7.19 17.53
CA GLY A 77 -0.08 -8.14 18.62
C GLY A 77 0.35 -7.65 20.01
N LEU A 78 0.75 -6.39 20.15
CA LEU A 78 1.21 -5.76 21.39
C LEU A 78 0.32 -4.56 21.75
N GLY A 79 0.25 -4.22 23.05
CA GLY A 79 -0.41 -3.00 23.53
C GLY A 79 -1.90 -2.89 23.19
N MET A 80 -2.65 -3.99 23.18
CA MET A 80 -4.09 -4.02 22.83
C MET A 80 -5.01 -3.93 24.06
N ASP A 81 -4.58 -3.19 25.09
CA ASP A 81 -5.23 -3.08 26.41
C ASP A 81 -5.95 -1.74 26.63
N LYS A 82 -6.07 -0.91 25.59
CA LYS A 82 -6.61 0.46 25.66
C LYS A 82 -7.59 0.75 24.52
N GLU A 83 -8.49 1.69 24.76
CA GLU A 83 -9.30 2.30 23.71
C GLU A 83 -8.46 3.20 22.80
N LEU A 84 -9.03 3.61 21.65
CA LEU A 84 -8.29 4.28 20.57
C LEU A 84 -7.43 5.46 21.01
N LEU A 85 -7.98 6.47 21.69
CA LEU A 85 -7.21 7.69 22.03
C LEU A 85 -6.09 7.39 23.05
N PRO A 86 -6.34 6.72 24.18
CA PRO A 86 -5.24 6.32 25.08
C PRO A 86 -4.23 5.38 24.44
N TRP A 87 -4.68 4.50 23.52
CA TRP A 87 -3.81 3.61 22.76
C TRP A 87 -2.86 4.39 21.84
N LEU A 88 -3.36 5.42 21.16
CA LEU A 88 -2.56 6.28 20.30
C LEU A 88 -1.40 6.91 21.09
N GLU A 89 -1.72 7.52 22.24
CA GLU A 89 -0.75 8.17 23.11
C GLU A 89 0.28 7.19 23.70
N THR A 90 -0.19 6.01 24.13
CA THR A 90 0.67 5.08 24.87
C THR A 90 1.63 4.30 23.96
N TYR A 91 1.15 3.88 22.77
CA TYR A 91 1.87 2.90 21.95
C TYR A 91 2.16 3.40 20.54
N THR A 92 1.21 4.08 19.92
CA THR A 92 1.30 4.41 18.49
C THR A 92 2.20 5.61 18.23
N PHE A 93 1.97 6.74 18.90
CA PHE A 93 2.80 7.93 18.69
C PHE A 93 4.27 7.70 19.07
N PRO A 94 4.60 7.03 20.19
CA PRO A 94 5.99 6.71 20.50
C PRO A 94 6.67 5.82 19.46
N GLU A 95 5.92 4.90 18.83
CA GLU A 95 6.46 4.05 17.77
C GLU A 95 6.66 4.82 16.46
N GLU A 96 5.66 5.61 16.04
CA GLU A 96 5.74 6.43 14.82
C GLU A 96 6.84 7.50 14.89
N ALA A 97 7.15 8.04 16.08
CA ALA A 97 8.21 9.02 16.27
C ALA A 97 9.62 8.50 15.93
N LYS A 98 9.85 7.18 16.04
CA LYS A 98 11.12 6.55 15.69
C LYS A 98 11.43 6.63 14.18
N PHE A 99 10.41 6.87 13.35
CA PHE A 99 10.56 7.04 11.91
C PHE A 99 11.14 8.41 11.52
N SER A 100 11.51 9.26 12.47
CA SER A 100 12.45 10.35 12.21
C SER A 100 13.82 9.83 11.76
N ASP A 101 14.18 8.59 12.12
CA ASP A 101 15.37 7.89 11.64
C ASP A 101 15.04 7.01 10.41
N GLN A 102 15.68 7.31 9.28
CA GLN A 102 15.49 6.58 8.02
C GLN A 102 16.05 5.15 8.07
N GLU A 103 17.06 4.86 8.91
CA GLU A 103 17.58 3.51 9.07
C GLU A 103 16.60 2.64 9.84
N TYR A 104 15.97 3.19 10.88
CA TYR A 104 14.84 2.54 11.55
C TYR A 104 13.68 2.29 10.58
N ALA A 105 13.31 3.30 9.79
CA ALA A 105 12.27 3.19 8.78
C ALA A 105 12.58 2.07 7.78
N ARG A 106 13.82 1.99 7.27
CA ARG A 106 14.25 0.95 6.32
C ARG A 106 14.17 -0.45 6.92
N LEU A 107 14.54 -0.61 8.19
CA LEU A 107 14.44 -1.88 8.91
C LEU A 107 12.98 -2.33 9.04
N VAL A 108 12.11 -1.47 9.58
CA VAL A 108 10.72 -1.81 9.88
C VAL A 108 9.90 -1.95 8.60
N TYR A 109 9.99 -1.00 7.67
CA TYR A 109 9.30 -1.08 6.38
C TYR A 109 9.81 -2.25 5.54
N GLY A 110 11.10 -2.59 5.61
CA GLY A 110 11.63 -3.78 4.95
C GLY A 110 10.98 -5.07 5.47
N ALA A 111 10.72 -5.17 6.77
CA ALA A 111 9.99 -6.30 7.35
C ALA A 111 8.50 -6.29 6.96
N PHE A 112 7.85 -5.13 7.03
CA PHE A 112 6.46 -4.94 6.64
C PHE A 112 6.20 -5.36 5.19
N VAL A 113 7.01 -4.87 4.24
CA VAL A 113 6.89 -5.18 2.80
C VAL A 113 7.08 -6.68 2.52
N ARG A 114 8.00 -7.35 3.21
CA ARG A 114 8.14 -8.82 3.11
C ARG A 114 6.89 -9.54 3.59
N ASP A 115 6.29 -9.08 4.69
CA ASP A 115 5.08 -9.69 5.23
C ASP A 115 3.84 -9.45 4.34
N LEU A 116 3.76 -8.33 3.60
CA LEU A 116 2.71 -8.14 2.57
C LEU A 116 2.75 -9.28 1.52
N TRP A 117 3.92 -9.55 0.96
CA TRP A 117 4.11 -10.66 0.03
C TRP A 117 3.79 -12.02 0.66
N ARG A 118 4.28 -12.25 1.87
CA ARG A 118 4.07 -13.52 2.59
C ARG A 118 2.59 -13.81 2.83
N ASN A 119 1.77 -12.78 3.01
CA ASN A 119 0.33 -12.91 3.25
C ASN A 119 -0.52 -12.75 1.97
N GLY A 120 0.10 -12.60 0.80
CA GLY A 120 -0.61 -12.49 -0.48
C GLY A 120 -1.26 -11.12 -0.74
N THR A 121 -0.90 -10.08 0.03
CA THR A 121 -1.35 -8.71 -0.23
C THR A 121 -0.54 -8.12 -1.38
N THR A 122 -1.20 -7.94 -2.52
CA THR A 122 -0.57 -7.44 -3.75
C THR A 122 -0.85 -5.97 -4.00
N ARG A 123 -1.90 -5.43 -3.37
CA ARG A 123 -2.26 -4.00 -3.39
C ARG A 123 -2.57 -3.51 -1.99
N SER A 124 -2.14 -2.30 -1.65
CA SER A 124 -2.40 -1.73 -0.32
C SER A 124 -2.62 -0.21 -0.32
N ILE A 125 -3.33 0.32 0.68
CA ILE A 125 -3.38 1.76 0.99
C ILE A 125 -2.77 1.98 2.36
N LEU A 126 -1.64 2.67 2.39
CA LEU A 126 -0.72 2.69 3.52
C LEU A 126 -0.54 4.09 4.09
N PHE A 127 -0.68 4.19 5.41
CA PHE A 127 -0.18 5.35 6.15
C PHE A 127 1.31 5.18 6.39
N GLY A 128 2.10 6.19 6.02
CA GLY A 128 3.46 6.41 6.49
C GLY A 128 3.45 7.11 7.86
N THR A 129 4.34 8.07 8.04
CA THR A 129 4.35 8.97 9.22
C THR A 129 4.40 10.43 8.74
N ILE A 130 4.50 11.39 9.67
CA ILE A 130 4.75 12.80 9.32
C ILE A 130 6.11 13.01 8.64
N HIS A 131 7.05 12.07 8.81
CA HIS A 131 8.41 12.20 8.32
C HIS A 131 8.45 11.92 6.80
N LYS A 132 8.66 12.98 6.02
CA LYS A 132 8.74 12.94 4.54
C LYS A 132 9.72 11.87 4.05
N ASP A 133 10.96 11.92 4.51
CA ASP A 133 12.04 11.07 3.97
C ASP A 133 11.80 9.59 4.27
N SER A 134 11.32 9.26 5.47
CA SER A 134 10.94 7.89 5.81
C SER A 134 9.74 7.40 5.02
N THR A 135 8.80 8.28 4.68
CA THR A 135 7.69 7.92 3.77
C THR A 135 8.20 7.62 2.36
N LEU A 136 9.22 8.33 1.87
CA LEU A 136 9.90 7.99 0.60
C LEU A 136 10.63 6.64 0.68
N VAL A 137 11.24 6.29 1.82
CA VAL A 137 11.83 4.95 2.04
C VAL A 137 10.77 3.85 1.88
N LEU A 138 9.57 4.04 2.42
CA LEU A 138 8.47 3.07 2.24
C LEU A 138 8.12 2.91 0.75
N MET A 139 7.99 4.00 0.01
CA MET A 139 7.68 3.98 -1.43
C MET A 139 8.78 3.29 -2.24
N GLU A 140 10.05 3.58 -1.94
CA GLU A 140 11.22 2.92 -2.54
C GLU A 140 11.17 1.40 -2.35
N LEU A 141 10.91 0.94 -1.12
CA LEU A 141 10.86 -0.48 -0.79
C LEU A 141 9.69 -1.20 -1.46
N LEU A 142 8.52 -0.58 -1.53
CA LEU A 142 7.35 -1.12 -2.24
C LEU A 142 7.60 -1.25 -3.74
N GLN A 143 8.22 -0.23 -4.36
CA GLN A 143 8.57 -0.26 -5.78
C GLN A 143 9.57 -1.38 -6.07
N LYS A 144 10.64 -1.48 -5.27
CA LYS A 144 11.64 -2.56 -5.38
C LYS A 144 11.03 -3.94 -5.21
N ALA A 145 10.03 -4.07 -4.35
CA ALA A 145 9.32 -5.32 -4.12
C ALA A 145 8.30 -5.67 -5.23
N GLY A 146 8.02 -4.75 -6.17
CA GLY A 146 7.01 -4.97 -7.22
C GLY A 146 5.57 -5.00 -6.69
N LEU A 147 5.31 -4.45 -5.51
CA LEU A 147 3.96 -4.33 -4.95
C LEU A 147 3.28 -3.06 -5.45
N SER A 148 1.95 -3.10 -5.58
CA SER A 148 1.19 -1.89 -5.83
C SER A 148 0.71 -1.28 -4.52
N ALA A 149 0.81 0.04 -4.38
CA ALA A 149 0.34 0.71 -3.19
C ALA A 149 -0.04 2.16 -3.46
N TYR A 150 -1.02 2.65 -2.71
CA TYR A 150 -1.11 4.05 -2.37
C TYR A 150 -0.38 4.28 -1.04
N VAL A 151 0.54 5.24 -1.00
CA VAL A 151 1.31 5.59 0.20
C VAL A 151 1.04 7.04 0.53
N GLY A 152 0.79 7.33 1.79
CA GLY A 152 0.52 8.68 2.26
C GLY A 152 1.49 9.13 3.33
N LYS A 153 2.15 10.27 3.11
CA LYS A 153 2.76 11.05 4.20
C LYS A 153 1.61 11.51 5.10
N VAL A 154 1.68 11.18 6.38
CA VAL A 154 0.64 11.55 7.34
C VAL A 154 0.72 13.05 7.63
N ASN A 155 -0.43 13.70 7.76
CA ASN A 155 -0.53 15.11 8.17
C ASN A 155 -1.23 15.22 9.53
N MET A 156 -0.61 15.92 10.49
CA MET A 156 -1.16 16.15 11.84
C MET A 156 -0.50 17.38 12.50
N ASP A 157 -1.30 18.41 12.80
CA ASP A 157 -0.83 19.73 13.27
C ASP A 157 -1.52 20.22 14.55
N ARG A 158 -2.35 19.38 15.19
CA ARG A 158 -2.94 19.69 16.50
C ARG A 158 -3.21 18.42 17.30
N ASN A 159 -3.49 18.58 18.60
CA ASN A 159 -3.90 17.50 19.50
C ASN A 159 -3.02 16.25 19.38
N SER A 160 -1.72 16.47 19.27
CA SER A 160 -0.69 15.45 19.06
C SER A 160 0.50 15.75 19.96
N PRO A 161 1.31 14.75 20.36
CA PRO A 161 2.46 14.97 21.23
C PRO A 161 3.49 15.90 20.61
N GLU A 162 4.24 16.64 21.45
CA GLU A 162 5.28 17.59 21.00
C GLU A 162 6.36 16.92 20.11
N PHE A 163 6.63 15.64 20.34
CA PHE A 163 7.62 14.87 19.56
C PHE A 163 7.06 14.30 18.25
N LEU A 164 5.76 14.45 17.97
CA LEU A 164 5.08 13.93 16.78
C LEU A 164 3.93 14.86 16.37
N ILE A 165 4.26 16.11 16.05
CA ILE A 165 3.33 17.12 15.57
C ILE A 165 4.05 18.02 14.56
N GLU A 166 3.32 18.53 13.58
CA GLU A 166 3.84 19.45 12.57
C GLU A 166 3.22 20.84 12.69
N GLU A 167 3.94 21.87 12.24
CA GLU A 167 3.33 23.16 11.91
C GLU A 167 2.51 23.03 10.62
N THR A 168 1.33 23.66 10.53
CA THR A 168 0.44 23.58 9.37
C THR A 168 1.16 23.87 8.05
N GLN A 169 1.91 24.97 8.01
CA GLN A 169 2.60 25.42 6.80
C GLN A 169 3.74 24.45 6.41
N GLN A 170 4.47 23.94 7.40
CA GLN A 170 5.53 22.96 7.15
C GLN A 170 4.95 21.64 6.64
N SER A 171 3.82 21.17 7.21
CA SER A 171 3.15 19.96 6.75
C SER A 171 2.74 20.06 5.29
N LEU A 172 2.22 21.22 4.85
CA LEU A 172 1.84 21.48 3.46
C LEU A 172 3.06 21.54 2.53
N ILE A 173 4.13 22.23 2.92
CA ILE A 173 5.39 22.30 2.15
C ILE A 173 5.95 20.89 1.96
N ASP A 174 6.09 20.12 3.04
CA ASP A 174 6.64 18.77 2.97
C ASP A 174 5.73 17.81 2.20
N THR A 175 4.41 18.00 2.24
CA THR A 175 3.48 17.21 1.42
C THR A 175 3.68 17.52 -0.05
N LYS A 176 3.82 18.79 -0.41
CA LYS A 176 4.10 19.21 -1.79
C LYS A 176 5.43 18.64 -2.28
N ASP A 177 6.51 18.82 -1.52
CA ASP A 177 7.82 18.27 -1.83
C ASP A 177 7.77 16.75 -2.00
N TRP A 178 7.08 16.06 -1.08
CA TRP A 178 6.90 14.62 -1.15
C TRP A 178 6.12 14.19 -2.40
N LEU A 179 5.07 14.91 -2.80
CA LEU A 179 4.33 14.65 -4.04
C LEU A 179 5.21 14.82 -5.28
N ASP A 180 5.99 15.90 -5.33
CA ASP A 180 6.92 16.19 -6.43
C ASP A 180 7.93 15.05 -6.58
N VAL A 181 8.56 14.62 -5.47
CA VAL A 181 9.52 13.51 -5.45
C VAL A 181 8.85 12.17 -5.74
N SER A 182 7.59 11.99 -5.34
CA SER A 182 6.83 10.75 -5.55
C SER A 182 6.57 10.45 -7.03
N SER A 183 6.60 11.46 -7.90
CA SER A 183 6.42 11.31 -9.34
C SER A 183 7.46 10.40 -10.03
N GLN A 184 8.62 10.19 -9.40
CA GLN A 184 9.66 9.29 -9.90
C GLN A 184 9.30 7.80 -9.74
N TYR A 185 8.35 7.48 -8.85
CA TYR A 185 7.94 6.10 -8.64
C TYR A 185 7.01 5.64 -9.77
N GLY A 186 7.18 4.37 -10.15
CA GLY A 186 6.47 3.76 -11.28
C GLY A 186 4.96 3.61 -11.03
N PRO A 187 4.21 3.12 -12.03
CA PRO A 187 2.74 3.10 -11.99
C PRO A 187 2.11 2.24 -10.88
N LEU A 188 2.91 1.43 -10.19
CA LEU A 188 2.47 0.56 -9.10
C LEU A 188 2.37 1.30 -7.76
N VAL A 189 3.28 2.24 -7.48
CA VAL A 189 3.37 2.92 -6.18
C VAL A 189 3.04 4.40 -6.38
N LYS A 190 1.95 4.85 -5.76
CA LYS A 190 1.36 6.16 -6.00
C LYS A 190 1.16 6.93 -4.69
N PRO A 191 1.21 8.26 -4.72
CA PRO A 191 0.88 9.07 -3.56
C PRO A 191 -0.64 9.14 -3.30
N ILE A 192 -1.03 9.27 -2.04
CA ILE A 192 -2.38 9.61 -1.57
C ILE A 192 -2.31 10.67 -0.45
N ILE A 193 -3.15 11.70 -0.51
CA ILE A 193 -3.20 12.75 0.52
C ILE A 193 -3.81 12.16 1.80
N THR A 194 -3.15 12.38 2.94
CA THR A 194 -3.40 11.60 4.15
C THR A 194 -3.44 12.46 5.42
N PRO A 195 -4.49 13.29 5.59
CA PRO A 195 -4.82 13.82 6.91
C PRO A 195 -5.06 12.64 7.86
N ARG A 196 -4.40 12.60 9.01
CA ARG A 196 -4.48 11.41 9.89
C ARG A 196 -5.93 11.10 10.28
N PHE A 197 -6.63 12.13 10.76
CA PHE A 197 -8.05 12.16 11.12
C PHE A 197 -8.43 13.58 11.59
N ALA A 198 -9.71 13.95 11.55
CA ALA A 198 -10.15 15.32 11.84
C ALA A 198 -9.68 15.90 13.21
N PRO A 199 -9.64 15.14 14.32
CA PRO A 199 -9.11 15.64 15.60
C PRO A 199 -7.68 16.15 15.56
N SER A 200 -6.81 15.59 14.71
CA SER A 200 -5.39 15.97 14.63
C SER A 200 -5.07 16.97 13.53
N CYS A 201 -6.07 17.44 12.78
CA CYS A 201 -5.87 18.36 11.66
C CYS A 201 -6.69 19.65 11.84
N THR A 202 -6.05 20.80 11.77
CA THR A 202 -6.74 22.09 11.70
C THR A 202 -7.52 22.25 10.39
N SER A 203 -8.51 23.14 10.37
CA SER A 203 -9.26 23.46 9.15
C SER A 203 -8.37 24.07 8.06
N GLU A 204 -7.33 24.81 8.46
CA GLU A 204 -6.36 25.38 7.53
C GLU A 204 -5.55 24.29 6.84
N LEU A 205 -5.02 23.33 7.60
CA LEU A 205 -4.31 22.16 7.05
C LEU A 205 -5.23 21.37 6.11
N MET A 206 -6.43 21.00 6.55
CA MET A 206 -7.36 20.23 5.71
C MET A 206 -7.71 20.95 4.39
N SER A 207 -7.89 22.27 4.44
CA SER A 207 -8.16 23.07 3.23
C SER A 207 -6.96 23.12 2.29
N GLY A 208 -5.74 23.21 2.83
CA GLY A 208 -4.50 23.15 2.05
C GLY A 208 -4.28 21.78 1.40
N LEU A 209 -4.53 20.70 2.14
CA LEU A 209 -4.45 19.33 1.64
C LEU A 209 -5.48 19.07 0.53
N GLY A 210 -6.70 19.60 0.65
CA GLY A 210 -7.71 19.55 -0.41
C GLY A 210 -7.24 20.21 -1.70
N ARG A 211 -6.62 21.39 -1.62
CA ARG A 211 -6.04 22.07 -2.79
C ARG A 211 -4.91 21.27 -3.42
N LEU A 212 -4.02 20.68 -2.61
CA LEU A 212 -2.95 19.82 -3.14
C LEU A 212 -3.50 18.57 -3.82
N ALA A 213 -4.57 17.96 -3.28
CA ALA A 213 -5.22 16.81 -3.90
C ALA A 213 -5.75 17.14 -5.31
N GLU A 214 -6.39 18.32 -5.45
CA GLU A 214 -6.89 18.83 -6.74
C GLU A 214 -5.74 19.18 -7.70
N GLU A 215 -4.73 19.93 -7.23
CA GLU A 215 -3.59 20.38 -8.03
C GLU A 215 -2.80 19.21 -8.62
N TYR A 216 -2.54 18.17 -7.82
CA TYR A 216 -1.77 17.00 -8.22
C TYR A 216 -2.65 15.87 -8.80
N ASN A 217 -3.98 16.02 -8.78
CA ASN A 217 -4.94 14.99 -9.20
C ASN A 217 -4.68 13.63 -8.52
N VAL A 218 -4.51 13.66 -7.20
CA VAL A 218 -4.25 12.49 -6.36
C VAL A 218 -5.44 12.23 -5.44
N PRO A 219 -5.71 10.96 -5.07
CA PRO A 219 -6.79 10.65 -4.16
C PRO A 219 -6.56 11.23 -2.75
N LEU A 220 -7.65 11.31 -2.01
CA LEU A 220 -7.69 11.57 -0.57
C LEU A 220 -8.12 10.28 0.13
N ARG A 221 -7.59 10.06 1.34
CA ARG A 221 -8.09 9.05 2.29
C ARG A 221 -8.80 9.71 3.46
#